data_AF-A0A4R6F7V2-F1
#
_entry.id   AF-A0A4R6F7V2-F1
#
_cell.length_a   1.000
_cell.length_b   1.000
_cell.length_c   1.000
_cell.angle_alpha   90.00
_cell.angle_beta   90.00
_cell.angle_gamma   90.00
#
_symmetry.space_group_name_H-M   'P 1'
#
loop_
_entity.id
_entity.type
_entity.pdbx_description
1 polymer ?
#
loop_
_entity_poly.entity_id
_entity_poly.type
_entity_poly.pdbx_seq_one_letter_code
_entity_poly.pdbx_strand_id
1 'polypeptide(L)'
;MGTDIHMVLEREHNGKWVGVHNFDSRHMEYNEATRQAVVAYNATLGSDVEYGLRAQLPMYCDWGVRHRNYALFGSLANVRRDGDGAPDPKGVPDDVSDLARMEIDGWGIDGHSHTWWTLREALPVFAAHICPEDLLGEERKRLSSRLFEVDEEDVDQYRLIIWFDN
;
A
#
# COMPACT_ATOMS: atom_id res chain seq x y z
N MET A 1 -18.09 3.18 11.39
CA MET A 1 -17.76 2.32 10.23
C MET A 1 -16.32 2.53 9.86
N GLY A 2 -15.73 1.55 9.22
CA GLY A 2 -14.31 1.50 9.01
C GLY A 2 -13.94 1.59 7.54
N THR A 3 -13.15 2.62 7.19
CA THR A 3 -12.45 2.78 5.90
C THR A 3 -11.21 1.88 5.73
N ASP A 4 -11.15 1.13 4.64
CA ASP A 4 -10.01 0.38 4.12
C ASP A 4 -9.45 1.05 2.86
N ILE A 5 -8.27 0.60 2.41
CA ILE A 5 -7.56 1.13 1.25
C ILE A 5 -7.63 0.15 0.08
N HIS A 6 -7.84 0.69 -1.11
CA HIS A 6 -7.90 -0.04 -2.36
C HIS A 6 -6.98 0.62 -3.36
N MET A 7 -6.29 -0.18 -4.18
CA MET A 7 -5.40 0.38 -5.18
C MET A 7 -5.16 -0.54 -6.37
N VAL A 8 -4.89 0.07 -7.52
CA VAL A 8 -4.40 -0.59 -8.73
C VAL A 8 -3.01 -0.06 -9.05
N LEU A 9 -2.08 -0.98 -9.32
CA LEU A 9 -0.78 -0.64 -9.88
C LEU A 9 -0.89 -0.62 -11.40
N GLU A 10 -0.47 0.48 -12.00
CA GLU A 10 -0.42 0.68 -13.44
C GLU A 10 1.03 0.79 -13.90
N ARG A 11 1.33 0.20 -15.05
CA ARG A 11 2.60 0.36 -15.77
C ARG A 11 2.38 1.19 -17.03
N GLU A 12 3.28 2.13 -17.32
CA GLU A 12 3.31 2.83 -18.58
C GLU A 12 3.83 1.90 -19.69
N HIS A 13 3.09 1.81 -20.78
CA HIS A 13 3.49 1.10 -21.98
C HIS A 13 3.13 1.91 -23.22
N ASN A 14 4.14 2.42 -23.93
CA ASN A 14 3.99 3.22 -25.15
C ASN A 14 3.05 4.43 -24.99
N GLY A 15 3.20 5.19 -23.90
CA GLY A 15 2.39 6.39 -23.63
C GLY A 15 0.95 6.10 -23.18
N LYS A 16 0.67 4.87 -22.73
CA LYS A 16 -0.61 4.47 -22.14
C LYS A 16 -0.38 3.76 -20.83
N TRP A 17 -1.28 3.95 -19.87
CA TRP A 17 -1.26 3.22 -18.61
C TRP A 17 -2.04 1.93 -18.71
N VAL A 18 -1.42 0.83 -18.30
CA VAL A 18 -2.01 -0.51 -18.25
C VAL A 18 -2.03 -0.96 -16.79
N GLY A 19 -3.20 -1.26 -16.25
CA GLY A 19 -3.32 -1.85 -14.92
C GLY A 19 -2.76 -3.26 -14.91
N VAL A 20 -1.75 -3.49 -14.10
CA VAL A 20 -1.02 -4.77 -14.02
C VAL A 20 -1.39 -5.58 -12.79
N HIS A 21 -1.88 -4.93 -11.73
CA HIS A 21 -2.26 -5.61 -10.50
C HIS A 21 -3.34 -4.83 -9.73
N ASN A 22 -4.31 -5.54 -9.18
CA ASN A 22 -5.31 -5.00 -8.26
C ASN A 22 -5.04 -5.50 -6.83
N PHE A 23 -4.84 -4.58 -5.89
CA PHE A 23 -4.56 -4.85 -4.48
C PHE A 23 -5.86 -4.86 -3.65
N ASP A 24 -6.89 -5.47 -4.21
CA ASP A 24 -8.21 -5.55 -3.59
C ASP A 24 -8.18 -6.30 -2.25
N SER A 25 -8.74 -5.67 -1.20
CA SER A 25 -8.88 -6.26 0.12
C SER A 25 -9.93 -7.37 0.17
N ARG A 26 -10.81 -7.50 -0.84
CA ARG A 26 -11.84 -8.55 -0.94
C ARG A 26 -11.28 -9.97 -1.09
N HIS A 27 -9.98 -10.14 -1.38
CA HIS A 27 -9.42 -11.43 -1.82
C HIS A 27 -8.35 -12.10 -0.94
N MET A 28 -8.09 -11.64 0.29
CA MET A 28 -7.31 -12.43 1.25
C MET A 28 -8.16 -12.93 2.40
N GLU A 29 -8.48 -14.23 2.39
CA GLU A 29 -8.99 -14.95 3.57
C GLU A 29 -7.90 -14.95 4.64
N TYR A 30 -7.93 -13.94 5.50
CA TYR A 30 -7.21 -13.93 6.76
C TYR A 30 -7.84 -14.95 7.70
N ASN A 31 -7.44 -16.21 7.61
CA ASN A 31 -7.92 -17.20 8.57
C ASN A 31 -7.31 -16.96 9.96
N GLU A 32 -8.09 -17.20 11.01
CA GLU A 32 -7.70 -17.01 12.42
C GLU A 32 -6.43 -17.79 12.78
N ALA A 33 -6.09 -18.84 12.03
CA ALA A 33 -4.86 -19.60 12.21
C ALA A 33 -3.61 -18.77 11.87
N THR A 34 -3.65 -17.94 10.81
CA THR A 34 -2.56 -17.01 10.48
C THR A 34 -2.40 -15.95 11.57
N ARG A 35 -3.52 -15.43 12.10
CA ARG A 35 -3.50 -14.48 13.24
C ARG A 35 -2.85 -15.09 14.47
N GLN A 36 -3.27 -16.31 14.83
CA GLN A 36 -2.76 -17.01 16.00
C GLN A 36 -1.30 -17.42 15.83
N ALA A 37 -0.85 -17.76 14.62
CA ALA A 37 0.54 -18.06 14.33
C ALA A 37 1.45 -16.83 14.54
N VAL A 38 1.03 -15.65 14.06
CA VAL A 38 1.78 -14.39 14.28
C VAL A 38 1.85 -14.05 15.77
N VAL A 39 0.72 -14.14 16.48
CA VAL A 39 0.64 -13.84 17.92
C VAL A 39 1.46 -14.84 18.77
N ALA A 40 1.35 -16.13 18.48
CA ALA A 40 2.08 -17.19 19.20
C ALA A 40 3.59 -17.09 18.96
N TYR A 41 4.02 -16.78 17.74
CA TYR A 41 5.43 -16.59 17.42
C TYR A 41 6.02 -15.36 18.13
N ASN A 42 5.28 -14.24 18.18
CA ASN A 42 5.67 -13.04 18.94
C ASN A 42 5.84 -13.31 20.44
N ALA A 43 5.08 -14.25 21.01
CA ALA A 43 5.20 -14.65 22.41
C ALA A 43 6.43 -15.53 22.71
N THR A 44 7.04 -16.15 21.69
CA THR A 44 8.19 -17.07 21.86
C THR A 44 9.57 -16.42 21.76
N LEU A 45 9.66 -15.18 21.27
CA LEU A 45 10.93 -14.48 21.04
C LEU A 45 11.33 -13.64 22.25
N GLY A 46 11.88 -14.31 23.27
CA GLY A 46 12.68 -13.64 24.29
C GLY A 46 13.97 -13.06 23.68
N SER A 47 14.20 -11.76 23.91
CA SER A 47 15.43 -10.96 23.82
C SER A 47 16.41 -11.06 22.63
N ASP A 48 16.33 -12.01 21.69
CA ASP A 48 17.15 -12.01 20.46
C ASP A 48 16.41 -11.31 19.32
N VAL A 49 16.23 -10.01 19.53
CA VAL A 49 15.37 -9.10 18.77
C VAL A 49 15.85 -8.89 17.31
N GLU A 50 17.14 -9.03 17.03
CA GLU A 50 17.72 -8.66 15.72
C GLU A 50 17.41 -9.66 14.59
N TYR A 51 17.44 -10.96 14.87
CA TYR A 51 17.16 -12.01 13.86
C TYR A 51 15.65 -12.18 13.64
N GLY A 52 14.87 -12.04 14.71
CA GLY A 52 13.40 -12.03 14.66
C GLY A 52 12.86 -10.88 13.82
N LEU A 53 13.35 -9.65 14.00
CA LEU A 53 12.95 -8.52 13.15
C LEU A 53 13.29 -8.76 11.68
N ARG A 54 14.51 -9.21 11.34
CA ARG A 54 14.89 -9.46 9.93
C ARG A 54 14.00 -10.50 9.23
N ALA A 55 13.56 -11.55 9.92
CA ALA A 55 12.64 -12.56 9.38
C ALA A 55 11.17 -12.08 9.36
N GLN A 56 10.80 -11.14 10.23
CA GLN A 56 9.45 -10.59 10.37
C GLN A 56 9.17 -9.37 9.48
N LEU A 57 10.18 -8.58 9.13
CA LEU A 57 10.05 -7.40 8.26
C LEU A 57 9.40 -7.72 6.90
N PRO A 58 9.68 -8.86 6.23
CA PRO A 58 8.92 -9.36 5.06
C PRO A 58 7.41 -9.43 5.31
N MET A 59 7.00 -10.04 6.42
CA MET A 59 5.60 -10.23 6.80
C MET A 59 4.92 -8.97 7.35
N TYR A 60 5.61 -8.04 7.99
CA TYR A 60 4.96 -6.80 8.46
C TYR A 60 4.78 -5.79 7.33
N CYS A 61 5.73 -5.69 6.41
CA CYS A 61 5.69 -4.69 5.35
C CYS A 61 4.71 -5.06 4.23
N ASP A 62 4.69 -6.32 3.79
CA ASP A 62 3.80 -6.79 2.71
C ASP A 62 2.31 -6.68 3.12
N TRP A 63 2.02 -6.95 4.40
CA TRP A 63 0.67 -6.87 4.94
C TRP A 63 0.22 -5.42 5.23
N GLY A 64 1.14 -4.53 5.65
CA GLY A 64 0.80 -3.16 6.04
C GLY A 64 0.30 -2.27 4.91
N VAL A 65 0.61 -2.59 3.64
CA VAL A 65 0.20 -1.82 2.46
C VAL A 65 -1.33 -1.80 2.29
N ARG A 66 -2.02 -2.88 2.68
CA ARG A 66 -3.46 -3.07 2.46
C ARG A 66 -4.29 -2.98 3.73
N HIS A 67 -3.65 -2.87 4.89
CA HIS A 67 -4.34 -2.75 6.16
C HIS A 67 -4.78 -1.32 6.46
N ARG A 68 -5.87 -1.22 7.21
CA ARG A 68 -6.37 0.01 7.81
C ARG A 68 -5.28 0.75 8.58
N ASN A 69 -4.79 1.85 8.00
CA ASN A 69 -3.76 2.71 8.57
C ASN A 69 -4.10 4.18 8.28
N TYR A 70 -4.84 4.82 9.17
CA TYR A 70 -5.27 6.21 8.96
C TYR A 70 -4.12 7.22 8.88
N ALA A 71 -2.95 6.91 9.46
CA ALA A 71 -1.76 7.76 9.30
C ALA A 71 -1.26 7.71 7.85
N LEU A 72 -1.18 6.52 7.25
CA LEU A 72 -0.89 6.35 5.83
C LEU A 72 -1.96 7.00 4.95
N PHE A 73 -3.24 6.77 5.24
CA PHE A 73 -4.35 7.26 4.42
C PHE A 73 -4.41 8.79 4.43
N GLY A 74 -4.15 9.40 5.60
CA GLY A 74 -4.00 10.84 5.75
C GLY A 74 -2.83 11.39 4.93
N SER A 75 -1.69 10.70 4.89
CA SER A 75 -0.54 11.12 4.08
C SER A 75 -0.73 10.97 2.57
N LEU A 76 -1.58 10.03 2.14
CA LEU A 76 -1.86 9.80 0.71
C LEU A 76 -2.97 10.69 0.14
N ALA A 77 -4.01 10.97 0.93
CA ALA A 77 -5.24 11.59 0.44
C ALA A 77 -6.04 12.38 1.52
N ASN A 78 -5.39 12.80 2.61
CA ASN A 78 -6.03 13.53 3.72
C ASN A 78 -7.26 12.82 4.32
N VAL A 79 -7.29 11.49 4.27
CA VAL A 79 -8.41 10.70 4.80
C VAL A 79 -8.38 10.67 6.32
N ARG A 80 -9.47 11.14 6.94
CA ARG A 80 -9.69 11.17 8.40
C ARG A 80 -8.61 11.88 9.20
N ARG A 81 -7.91 12.83 8.58
CA ARG A 81 -6.98 13.72 9.27
C ARG A 81 -7.56 15.13 9.31
N ASP A 82 -7.74 15.65 10.52
CA ASP A 82 -8.07 17.06 10.74
C ASP A 82 -6.75 17.81 10.97
N GLY A 83 -6.14 18.35 9.91
CA GLY A 83 -4.92 19.15 10.07
C GLY A 83 -4.32 19.71 8.78
N ASP A 84 -3.69 20.87 8.90
CA ASP A 84 -3.00 21.56 7.81
C ASP A 84 -1.80 20.73 7.31
N GLY A 85 -1.68 20.60 5.98
CA GLY A 85 -0.48 20.06 5.31
C GLY A 85 -0.57 18.63 4.77
N ALA A 86 -1.70 17.93 4.92
CA ALA A 86 -1.95 16.70 4.17
C ALA A 86 -2.39 17.02 2.73
N PRO A 87 -1.99 16.22 1.71
CA PRO A 87 -2.38 16.47 0.34
C PRO A 87 -3.86 16.16 0.12
N ASP A 88 -4.58 17.08 -0.50
CA ASP A 88 -5.93 16.80 -0.98
C ASP A 88 -5.89 15.67 -2.04
N PRO A 89 -6.92 14.82 -2.11
CA PRO A 89 -7.00 13.78 -3.13
C PRO A 89 -6.90 14.38 -4.54
N LYS A 90 -6.03 13.83 -5.38
CA LYS A 90 -5.80 14.32 -6.75
C LYS A 90 -6.95 14.02 -7.72
N GLY A 91 -7.93 13.23 -7.29
CA GLY A 91 -8.97 12.67 -8.15
C GLY A 91 -8.47 11.46 -8.95
N VAL A 92 -9.29 11.03 -9.90
CA VAL A 92 -8.95 9.98 -10.87
C VAL A 92 -8.27 10.64 -12.08
N PRO A 93 -7.12 10.16 -12.55
CA PRO A 93 -6.48 10.73 -13.73
C PRO A 93 -7.27 10.40 -15.00
N ASP A 94 -7.30 11.33 -15.97
CA ASP A 94 -8.05 11.16 -17.23
C ASP A 94 -7.58 9.95 -18.05
N ASP A 95 -6.29 9.62 -17.93
CA ASP A 95 -5.60 8.53 -18.61
C ASP A 95 -5.51 7.24 -17.76
N VAL A 96 -6.39 7.10 -16.75
CA VAL A 96 -6.49 5.88 -15.93
C VAL A 96 -6.72 4.64 -16.81
N SER A 97 -6.09 3.53 -16.44
CA SER A 97 -6.23 2.26 -17.16
C SER A 97 -7.64 1.70 -17.05
N ASP A 98 -8.00 0.84 -18.00
CA ASP A 98 -9.31 0.18 -18.01
C ASP A 98 -9.56 -0.65 -16.73
N LEU A 99 -8.52 -1.30 -16.18
CA LEU A 99 -8.62 -2.05 -14.92
C LEU A 99 -8.97 -1.14 -13.75
N ALA A 100 -8.23 -0.05 -13.56
CA ALA A 100 -8.49 0.88 -12.46
C ALA A 100 -9.85 1.58 -12.61
N ARG A 101 -10.24 1.95 -13.84
CA ARG A 101 -11.57 2.49 -14.12
C ARG A 101 -12.68 1.51 -13.74
N MET A 102 -12.56 0.25 -14.16
CA MET A 102 -13.54 -0.79 -13.83
C MET A 102 -13.69 -0.98 -12.31
N GLU A 103 -12.58 -1.01 -11.57
CA GLU A 103 -12.62 -1.16 -10.11
C GLU A 103 -13.26 0.04 -9.42
N ILE A 104 -12.86 1.25 -9.79
CA ILE A 104 -13.45 2.51 -9.27
C ILE A 104 -14.96 2.53 -9.53
N ASP A 105 -15.38 2.27 -10.76
CA ASP A 105 -16.80 2.24 -11.14
C ASP A 105 -17.57 1.16 -10.36
N GLY A 106 -16.91 0.04 -10.05
CA GLY A 106 -17.48 -1.06 -9.27
C GLY A 106 -17.74 -0.71 -7.80
N TRP A 107 -16.95 0.18 -7.20
CA TRP A 107 -17.20 0.71 -5.85
C TRP A 107 -18.31 1.77 -5.81
N GLY A 108 -18.58 2.42 -6.94
CA GLY A 108 -19.69 3.38 -7.07
C GLY A 108 -19.62 4.50 -6.03
N ILE A 109 -20.65 4.60 -5.18
CA ILE A 109 -20.74 5.66 -4.16
C ILE A 109 -19.93 5.37 -2.90
N ASP A 110 -19.50 4.12 -2.69
CA ASP A 110 -18.77 3.71 -1.49
C ASP A 110 -17.28 4.09 -1.60
N GLY A 111 -16.75 4.12 -2.83
CA GLY A 111 -15.40 4.56 -3.13
C GLY A 111 -15.24 6.08 -3.01
N HIS A 112 -14.25 6.54 -2.24
CA HIS A 112 -14.00 7.97 -2.02
C HIS A 112 -12.51 8.32 -1.96
N SER A 113 -12.24 9.63 -1.90
CA SER A 113 -10.89 10.21 -1.78
C SER A 113 -9.88 9.66 -2.80
N HIS A 114 -10.34 9.50 -4.04
CA HIS A 114 -9.53 9.04 -5.17
C HIS A 114 -8.28 9.91 -5.34
N THR A 115 -7.13 9.26 -5.44
CA THR A 115 -5.84 9.91 -5.64
C THR A 115 -4.92 9.00 -6.46
N TRP A 116 -3.80 9.54 -6.91
CA TRP A 116 -2.80 8.77 -7.62
C TRP A 116 -1.39 9.28 -7.32
N TRP A 117 -0.41 8.39 -7.41
CA TRP A 117 0.99 8.69 -7.10
C TRP A 117 1.88 7.90 -8.04
N THR A 118 2.95 8.50 -8.56
CA THR A 118 4.00 7.67 -9.16
C THR A 118 4.54 6.72 -8.09
N LEU A 119 4.98 5.53 -8.49
CA LEU A 119 5.47 4.56 -7.52
C LEU A 119 6.68 5.12 -6.75
N ARG A 120 7.54 5.91 -7.43
CA ARG A 120 8.66 6.63 -6.81
C ARG A 120 8.23 7.57 -5.68
N GLU A 121 7.14 8.31 -5.85
CA GLU A 121 6.64 9.22 -4.81
C GLU A 121 5.93 8.48 -3.68
N ALA A 122 5.25 7.37 -3.99
CA ALA A 122 4.52 6.59 -3.01
C ALA A 122 5.45 5.85 -2.03
N LEU A 123 6.54 5.26 -2.52
CA LEU A 123 7.41 4.39 -1.74
C LEU A 123 7.91 5.02 -0.42
N PRO A 124 8.40 6.29 -0.39
CA PRO A 124 8.75 6.95 0.87
C PRO A 124 7.59 7.09 1.86
N VAL A 125 6.37 7.32 1.37
CA VAL A 125 5.16 7.44 2.20
C VAL A 125 4.81 6.09 2.82
N PHE A 126 4.78 5.02 2.02
CA PHE A 126 4.56 3.67 2.53
C PHE A 126 5.66 3.27 3.54
N ALA A 127 6.92 3.59 3.24
CA ALA A 127 8.03 3.34 4.17
C ALA A 127 7.81 4.03 5.53
N ALA A 128 7.41 5.30 5.54
CA ALA A 128 7.22 6.05 6.80
C ALA A 128 6.11 5.47 7.71
N HIS A 129 5.15 4.72 7.15
CA HIS A 129 3.97 4.27 7.89
C HIS A 129 3.89 2.76 8.12
N ILE A 130 4.62 1.97 7.34
CA ILE A 130 4.53 0.50 7.34
C ILE A 130 5.88 -0.15 7.70
N CYS A 131 6.97 0.57 7.52
CA CYS A 131 8.31 0.08 7.76
C CYS A 131 8.86 0.67 9.08
N PRO A 132 9.33 -0.14 10.04
CA PRO A 132 10.06 0.37 11.19
C PRO A 132 11.24 1.24 10.76
N GLU A 133 11.52 2.34 11.49
CA GLU A 133 12.63 3.26 11.18
C GLU A 133 13.98 2.53 11.06
N ASP A 134 14.13 1.45 11.83
CA ASP A 134 15.31 0.58 11.92
C ASP A 134 15.52 -0.34 10.70
N LEU A 135 14.69 -0.25 9.66
CA LEU A 135 14.96 -0.90 8.37
C LEU A 135 16.21 -0.29 7.72
N LEU A 136 17.33 -0.94 8.01
CA LEU A 136 18.68 -0.65 7.55
C LEU A 136 18.76 -0.57 6.02
N GLY A 137 19.08 0.62 5.50
CA GLY A 137 19.67 0.88 4.17
C GLY A 137 19.13 0.06 2.98
N GLU A 138 19.70 -1.12 2.75
CA GLU A 138 19.42 -1.99 1.60
C GLU A 138 17.96 -2.48 1.53
N GLU A 139 17.28 -2.64 2.67
CA GLU A 139 15.88 -3.06 2.66
C GLU A 139 14.93 -1.95 2.14
N ARG A 140 15.31 -0.67 2.31
CA ARG A 140 14.56 0.46 1.70
C ARG A 140 14.64 0.42 0.18
N LYS A 141 15.76 -0.03 -0.38
CA LYS A 141 15.96 -0.16 -1.84
C LYS A 141 15.15 -1.32 -2.43
N ARG A 142 14.59 -2.20 -1.61
CA ARG A 142 13.79 -3.35 -2.04
C ARG A 142 12.29 -3.14 -1.80
N LEU A 143 11.86 -1.96 -1.36
CA LEU A 143 10.46 -1.71 -1.05
C LEU A 143 9.56 -1.82 -2.29
N SER A 144 10.00 -1.32 -3.43
CA SER A 144 9.32 -1.49 -4.72
C SER A 144 9.02 -2.96 -5.01
N SER A 145 10.06 -3.78 -4.97
CA SER A 145 9.96 -5.23 -5.25
C SER A 145 9.13 -5.95 -4.19
N ARG A 146 9.29 -5.57 -2.92
CA ARG A 146 8.62 -6.26 -1.80
C ARG A 146 7.15 -5.91 -1.64
N LEU A 147 6.78 -4.65 -1.87
CA LEU A 147 5.41 -4.18 -1.64
C LEU A 147 4.55 -4.30 -2.90
N PHE A 148 5.18 -4.21 -4.08
CA PHE A 148 4.47 -4.08 -5.35
C PHE A 148 5.00 -5.02 -6.44
N GLU A 149 5.96 -5.91 -6.14
CA GLU A 149 6.56 -6.83 -7.12
C GLU A 149 7.20 -6.11 -8.32
N VAL A 150 7.70 -4.88 -8.10
CA VAL A 150 8.35 -4.05 -9.12
C VAL A 150 9.84 -3.93 -8.85
N ASP A 151 10.68 -4.23 -9.84
CA ASP A 151 12.13 -4.01 -9.73
C ASP A 151 12.45 -2.51 -9.60
N GLU A 152 13.45 -2.18 -8.75
CA GLU A 152 13.79 -0.78 -8.44
C GLU A 152 14.15 0.06 -9.68
N GLU A 153 14.75 -0.58 -10.68
CA GLU A 153 15.12 0.03 -11.95
C GLU A 153 13.92 0.35 -12.86
N ASP A 154 12.77 -0.27 -12.61
CA ASP A 154 11.55 -0.06 -13.37
C ASP A 154 10.56 0.89 -12.66
N VAL A 155 10.80 1.33 -11.42
CA VAL A 155 9.86 2.10 -10.58
C VAL A 155 9.26 3.33 -11.28
N ASP A 156 10.03 4.03 -12.12
CA ASP A 156 9.57 5.21 -12.85
C ASP A 156 8.49 4.91 -13.91
N GLN A 157 8.36 3.64 -14.30
CA GLN A 157 7.35 3.20 -15.26
C GLN A 157 6.03 2.87 -14.57
N TYR A 158 5.91 3.05 -13.24
CA TYR A 158 4.73 2.64 -12.48
C TYR A 158 4.08 3.79 -11.72
N ARG A 159 2.76 3.68 -11.55
CA ARG A 159 1.97 4.53 -10.64
C ARG A 159 0.91 3.70 -9.92
N LEU A 160 0.45 4.22 -8.78
CA LEU A 160 -0.66 3.69 -8.02
C LEU A 160 -1.88 4.58 -8.22
N ILE A 161 -3.02 3.95 -8.52
CA ILE A 161 -4.35 4.55 -8.43
C ILE A 161 -4.94 4.06 -7.11
N ILE A 162 -5.36 4.99 -6.24
CA ILE A 162 -5.72 4.68 -4.84
C ILE A 162 -7.08 5.29 -4.53
N TRP A 163 -7.93 4.54 -3.82
CA TRP A 163 -9.18 5.01 -3.25
C TRP A 163 -9.48 4.28 -1.93
N PHE A 164 -10.53 4.73 -1.25
CA PHE A 164 -10.89 4.24 0.07
C PHE A 164 -12.39 3.96 0.15
N ASP A 165 -12.82 3.07 1.05
CA ASP A 165 -14.25 2.81 1.33
C ASP A 165 -14.71 3.33 2.71
N ASN A 166 -16.00 3.18 3.05
CA ASN A 166 -16.60 3.72 4.28
C ASN A 166 -16.91 2.68 5.37
#